data_AF-A0A8J4AVP6-F1
#
_entry.id   AF-A0A8J4AVP6-F1
#
_cell.length_a   1.000
_cell.length_b   1.000
_cell.length_c   1.000
_cell.angle_alpha   90.00
_cell.angle_beta   90.00
_cell.angle_gamma   90.00
#
_symmetry.space_group_name_H-M   'P 1'
#
loop_
_entity.id
_entity.type
_entity.pdbx_description
1 polymer ?
#
loop_
_entity_poly.entity_id
_entity_poly.type
_entity_poly.pdbx_seq_one_letter_code
_entity_poly.pdbx_strand_id
1 'polypeptide(L)'
;MHPIARIQSQHSINGHKIPAASRRGPSRFVCRALEPRMQRQVAISPRATGTFLGVPDMPLLGLGLAALGRPGYINLGHGNDLTGKSVDDMRGNTAEVLSAALGLGIRYFDAARSYGRAEEFLGFWLGSLVPEQLSRTVVGSKWGYYYTADWQVDTGGQPHEVKEHTAANLRKQVAETSSHLGAHVTLYQIHSATLESGVLDAADVVSELETLKRQRGWKMGLSLSGVQQPLTLRKALGVRMSDGAPLFDCVQATFNLLEPSAGTCVLRLRRAEAQEEGPSVHLSEKFSTLRMSVCVCVFVCVYVYVCLCVRMSMCMCVCICVRLFRASCSQRHSIM
;
A
#
# COMPACT_ATOMS: atom_id res chain seq x y z
N MET A 1 -34.04 -48.67 22.79
CA MET A 1 -33.22 -49.42 23.76
C MET A 1 -32.53 -50.55 23.03
N HIS A 2 -31.24 -50.41 22.72
CA HIS A 2 -30.36 -51.49 22.28
C HIS A 2 -29.00 -51.30 22.99
N PRO A 3 -28.38 -52.36 23.55
CA PRO A 3 -27.18 -52.21 24.38
C PRO A 3 -25.88 -52.23 23.57
N ILE A 4 -24.92 -51.51 24.12
CA ILE A 4 -23.54 -51.32 23.65
C ILE A 4 -22.71 -52.57 23.97
N ALA A 5 -22.04 -53.14 22.96
CA ALA A 5 -21.02 -54.16 23.15
C ALA A 5 -19.64 -53.51 23.35
N ARG A 6 -19.04 -53.76 24.52
CA ARG A 6 -17.64 -53.47 24.85
C ARG A 6 -16.73 -54.44 24.10
N ILE A 7 -15.68 -53.91 23.47
CA ILE A 7 -14.48 -54.68 23.15
C ILE A 7 -13.30 -54.00 23.83
N GLN A 8 -12.72 -54.71 24.80
CA GLN A 8 -11.42 -54.42 25.38
C GLN A 8 -10.34 -55.01 24.45
N SER A 9 -9.31 -54.25 24.15
CA SER A 9 -7.99 -54.82 23.88
C SER A 9 -6.93 -53.99 24.61
N GLN A 10 -6.31 -54.66 25.58
CA GLN A 10 -5.14 -54.23 26.32
C GLN A 10 -3.93 -54.31 25.39
N HIS A 11 -3.14 -53.25 25.25
CA HIS A 11 -1.71 -53.37 24.94
C HIS A 11 -0.93 -52.44 25.88
N SER A 12 -0.14 -53.08 26.73
CA SER A 12 0.87 -52.51 27.61
C SER A 12 2.01 -51.96 26.77
N ILE A 13 2.40 -50.69 26.99
CA ILE A 13 3.66 -50.14 26.51
C ILE A 13 4.43 -49.63 27.72
N ASN A 14 5.65 -50.14 27.84
CA ASN A 14 6.62 -49.83 28.87
C ASN A 14 6.90 -48.33 29.01
N GLY A 15 7.13 -47.94 30.25
CA GLY A 15 7.33 -46.56 30.66
C GLY A 15 8.63 -45.94 30.17
N HIS A 16 8.50 -44.80 29.50
CA HIS A 16 9.49 -43.74 29.53
C HIS A 16 8.79 -42.47 30.01
N LYS A 17 9.22 -41.94 31.16
CA LYS A 17 8.75 -40.68 31.73
C LYS A 17 9.15 -39.53 30.79
N ILE A 18 8.15 -38.93 30.14
CA ILE A 18 8.30 -37.63 29.48
C ILE A 18 8.22 -36.55 30.59
N PRO A 19 9.22 -35.66 30.75
CA PRO A 19 9.10 -34.57 31.72
C PRO A 19 7.99 -33.62 31.32
N ALA A 20 7.20 -33.19 32.30
CA ALA A 20 6.08 -32.26 32.11
C ALA A 20 6.54 -30.98 31.39
N ALA A 21 5.96 -30.72 30.21
CA ALA A 21 6.13 -29.47 29.51
C ALA A 21 5.52 -28.34 30.35
N SER A 22 6.36 -27.42 30.82
CA SER A 22 5.93 -26.19 31.48
C SER A 22 4.96 -25.44 30.56
N ARG A 23 3.76 -25.15 31.05
CA ARG A 23 2.81 -24.24 30.38
C ARG A 23 3.46 -22.86 30.24
N ARG A 24 4.07 -22.58 29.09
CA ARG A 24 4.41 -21.21 28.70
C ARG A 24 3.13 -20.55 28.21
N GLY A 25 2.70 -19.50 28.92
CA GLY A 25 1.61 -18.63 28.50
C GLY A 25 1.92 -17.93 27.16
N PRO A 26 0.94 -17.22 26.58
CA PRO A 26 1.11 -16.57 25.29
C PRO A 26 2.30 -15.61 25.32
N SER A 27 3.26 -15.84 24.43
CA SER A 27 4.40 -14.97 24.20
C SER A 27 3.89 -13.57 23.86
N ARG A 28 4.04 -12.61 24.79
CA ARG A 28 4.00 -11.19 24.45
C ARG A 28 5.19 -10.92 23.54
N PHE A 29 4.99 -10.98 22.23
CA PHE A 29 5.91 -10.38 21.28
C PHE A 29 5.85 -8.87 21.47
N VAL A 30 6.75 -8.35 22.29
CA VAL A 30 7.09 -6.93 22.28
C VAL A 30 7.81 -6.71 20.97
N CYS A 31 7.24 -5.88 20.08
CA CYS A 31 7.96 -5.30 18.95
C CYS A 31 9.26 -4.74 19.55
N ARG A 32 10.39 -5.43 19.34
CA ARG A 32 11.67 -5.00 19.91
C ARG A 32 11.92 -3.64 19.28
N ALA A 33 11.77 -2.59 20.08
CA ALA A 33 12.16 -1.25 19.67
C ALA A 33 13.56 -1.39 19.06
N LEU A 34 13.71 -0.97 17.80
CA LEU A 34 15.01 -0.94 17.15
C LEU A 34 16.01 -0.34 18.13
N GLU A 35 17.12 -1.04 18.37
CA GLU A 35 18.20 -0.59 19.24
C GLU A 35 18.47 0.92 18.99
N PRO A 36 18.59 1.77 20.04
CA PRO A 36 18.68 3.23 19.90
C PRO A 36 19.76 3.73 18.94
N ARG A 37 20.73 2.88 18.60
CA ARG A 37 21.86 3.18 17.70
C ARG A 37 21.47 3.33 16.22
N MET A 38 20.27 2.90 15.79
CA MET A 38 19.81 3.06 14.40
C MET A 38 18.91 4.29 14.15
N GLN A 39 18.47 5.01 15.19
CA GLN A 39 17.65 6.21 15.05
C GLN A 39 18.48 7.47 14.80
N ARG A 40 19.47 7.41 13.88
CA ARG A 40 19.93 8.67 13.27
C ARG A 40 18.78 9.13 12.38
N GLN A 41 18.11 10.20 12.80
CA GLN A 41 17.09 10.86 12.01
C GLN A 41 17.70 11.17 10.63
N VAL A 42 17.28 10.42 9.62
CA VAL A 42 17.77 10.62 8.26
C VAL A 42 17.25 11.98 7.81
N ALA A 43 18.16 12.90 7.51
CA ALA A 43 17.78 14.20 6.99
C ALA A 43 17.11 14.02 5.61
N ILE A 44 15.80 14.26 5.54
CA ILE A 44 15.07 14.25 4.28
C ILE A 44 15.22 15.61 3.63
N SER A 45 15.67 15.64 2.38
CA SER A 45 15.78 16.88 1.62
C SER A 45 14.42 17.58 1.55
N PRO A 46 14.33 18.92 1.74
CA PRO A 46 13.10 19.67 1.53
C PRO A 46 12.51 19.51 0.13
N ARG A 47 13.34 19.15 -0.87
CA ARG A 47 12.90 18.85 -2.24
C ARG A 47 12.22 17.48 -2.36
N ALA A 48 12.50 16.59 -1.41
CA ALA A 48 11.96 15.23 -1.31
C ALA A 48 10.78 15.13 -0.34
N THR A 49 10.22 16.27 0.08
CA THR A 49 9.01 16.36 0.91
C THR A 49 7.95 17.23 0.26
N GLY A 50 6.69 16.99 0.62
CA GLY A 50 5.55 17.80 0.21
C GLY A 50 4.33 17.51 1.09
N THR A 51 3.19 18.09 0.75
CA THR A 51 1.94 17.80 1.46
C THR A 51 1.20 16.66 0.74
N PHE A 52 0.88 15.58 1.44
CA PHE A 52 0.14 14.45 0.87
C PHE A 52 -1.16 14.21 1.64
N LEU A 53 -2.30 14.28 0.93
CA LEU A 53 -3.65 14.12 1.50
C LEU A 53 -3.91 14.95 2.78
N GLY A 54 -3.35 16.17 2.83
CA GLY A 54 -3.48 17.07 3.98
C GLY A 54 -2.38 16.93 5.03
N VAL A 55 -1.54 15.90 4.96
CA VAL A 55 -0.40 15.71 5.87
C VAL A 55 0.83 16.45 5.33
N PRO A 56 1.38 17.44 6.06
CA PRO A 56 2.55 18.19 5.63
C PRO A 56 3.85 17.38 5.79
N ASP A 57 4.91 17.87 5.16
CA ASP A 57 6.27 17.31 5.21
C ASP A 57 6.34 15.81 4.89
N MET A 58 5.36 15.28 4.15
CA MET A 58 5.31 13.90 3.72
C MET A 58 6.48 13.65 2.75
N PRO A 59 7.33 12.65 3.01
CA PRO A 59 8.33 12.24 2.04
C PRO A 59 7.65 11.84 0.72
N LEU A 60 8.31 12.14 -0.39
CA LEU A 60 7.90 11.76 -1.73
C LEU A 60 8.12 10.26 -2.03
N LEU A 61 8.06 9.43 -0.97
CA LEU A 61 8.35 8.02 -0.96
C LEU A 61 7.34 7.30 -0.05
N GLY A 62 6.72 6.25 -0.57
CA GLY A 62 5.88 5.34 0.19
C GLY A 62 6.36 3.90 0.09
N LEU A 63 5.93 3.08 1.05
CA LEU A 63 6.19 1.66 1.09
C LEU A 63 4.93 0.87 0.70
N GLY A 64 5.02 0.09 -0.38
CA GLY A 64 3.99 -0.85 -0.79
C GLY A 64 4.16 -2.22 -0.15
N LEU A 65 3.06 -2.85 0.28
CA LEU A 65 3.07 -4.11 1.05
C LEU A 65 2.80 -5.36 0.19
N ALA A 66 2.78 -5.24 -1.13
CA ALA A 66 2.39 -6.32 -2.04
C ALA A 66 3.21 -7.61 -1.85
N ALA A 67 4.53 -7.47 -1.63
CA ALA A 67 5.44 -8.59 -1.34
C ALA A 67 5.53 -8.95 0.16
N LEU A 68 4.93 -8.16 1.05
CA LEU A 68 5.00 -8.38 2.50
C LEU A 68 3.78 -9.16 3.03
N GLY A 69 2.65 -9.06 2.35
CA GLY A 69 1.40 -9.68 2.81
C GLY A 69 1.18 -11.12 2.36
N ARG A 70 2.06 -11.73 1.56
CA ARG A 70 1.88 -13.10 1.06
C ARG A 70 3.22 -13.83 0.83
N PRO A 71 3.27 -15.17 0.98
CA PRO A 71 4.52 -15.93 0.89
C PRO A 71 5.01 -16.18 -0.54
N GLY A 72 4.14 -15.99 -1.53
CA GLY A 72 4.43 -16.07 -2.96
C GLY A 72 4.18 -14.71 -3.64
N TYR A 73 5.19 -14.18 -4.31
CA TYR A 73 5.11 -12.93 -5.06
C TYR A 73 5.86 -13.03 -6.39
N ILE A 74 5.47 -12.22 -7.38
CA ILE A 74 6.02 -12.26 -8.74
C ILE A 74 7.53 -11.91 -8.79
N ASN A 75 8.06 -11.28 -7.73
CA ASN A 75 9.47 -10.89 -7.67
C ASN A 75 10.39 -12.12 -7.60
N LEU A 76 11.33 -12.19 -8.54
CA LEU A 76 12.39 -13.19 -8.50
C LEU A 76 13.20 -13.07 -7.21
N GLY A 77 13.50 -14.21 -6.59
CA GLY A 77 14.29 -14.25 -5.36
C GLY A 77 13.54 -13.79 -4.09
N HIS A 78 12.25 -13.43 -4.15
CA HIS A 78 11.48 -13.01 -2.99
C HIS A 78 11.57 -14.00 -1.82
N GLY A 79 11.51 -15.30 -2.10
CA GLY A 79 11.63 -16.33 -1.08
C GLY A 79 12.98 -16.36 -0.34
N ASN A 80 14.06 -15.84 -0.94
CA ASN A 80 15.40 -15.83 -0.34
C ASN A 80 15.55 -14.70 0.69
N ASP A 81 14.70 -13.68 0.63
CA ASP A 81 14.68 -12.56 1.57
C ASP A 81 13.88 -12.89 2.85
N LEU A 82 13.22 -14.06 2.89
CA LEU A 82 12.36 -14.47 4.00
C LEU A 82 13.07 -15.47 4.92
N THR A 83 13.04 -15.20 6.21
CA THR A 83 13.53 -16.12 7.26
C THR A 83 12.57 -17.28 7.53
N GLY A 84 11.30 -17.11 7.17
CA GLY A 84 10.24 -18.09 7.28
C GLY A 84 9.00 -17.63 6.50
N LYS A 85 8.14 -18.59 6.14
CA LYS A 85 6.90 -18.34 5.36
C LYS A 85 5.64 -18.65 6.15
N SER A 86 5.76 -18.94 7.44
CA SER A 86 4.57 -18.99 8.30
C SER A 86 3.95 -17.59 8.38
N VAL A 87 2.67 -17.53 8.72
CA VAL A 87 1.97 -16.26 8.93
C VAL A 87 2.68 -15.42 9.98
N ASP A 88 3.09 -16.03 11.09
CA ASP A 88 3.74 -15.33 12.19
C ASP A 88 5.12 -14.79 11.78
N ASP A 89 5.90 -15.56 11.02
CA ASP A 89 7.20 -15.12 10.48
C ASP A 89 7.01 -13.93 9.52
N MET A 90 6.06 -14.03 8.59
CA MET A 90 5.78 -12.97 7.62
C MET A 90 5.24 -11.70 8.28
N ARG A 91 4.40 -11.84 9.32
CA ARG A 91 3.94 -10.71 10.12
C ARG A 91 5.09 -10.03 10.86
N GLY A 92 5.98 -10.82 11.48
CA GLY A 92 7.19 -10.33 12.14
C GLY A 92 8.10 -9.57 11.18
N ASN A 93 8.42 -10.18 10.03
CA ASN A 93 9.21 -9.56 8.98
C ASN A 93 8.56 -8.26 8.46
N THR A 94 7.24 -8.27 8.24
CA THR A 94 6.50 -7.06 7.82
C THR A 94 6.64 -5.93 8.84
N ALA A 95 6.52 -6.24 10.15
CA ALA A 95 6.69 -5.25 11.20
C ALA A 95 8.11 -4.69 11.27
N GLU A 96 9.14 -5.50 11.04
CA GLU A 96 10.54 -5.05 10.96
C GLU A 96 10.74 -4.06 9.80
N VAL A 97 10.22 -4.39 8.62
CA VAL A 97 10.31 -3.54 7.42
C VAL A 97 9.57 -2.22 7.60
N LEU A 98 8.35 -2.27 8.13
CA LEU A 98 7.55 -1.08 8.42
C LEU A 98 8.26 -0.17 9.44
N SER A 99 8.83 -0.76 10.49
CA SER A 99 9.58 -0.02 11.52
C SER A 99 10.85 0.61 10.96
N ALA A 100 11.59 -0.11 10.10
CA ALA A 100 12.77 0.43 9.43
C ALA A 100 12.39 1.57 8.48
N ALA A 101 11.33 1.42 7.68
CA ALA A 101 10.82 2.45 6.79
C ALA A 101 10.41 3.71 7.58
N LEU A 102 9.68 3.55 8.69
CA LEU A 102 9.31 4.66 9.57
C LEU A 102 10.54 5.34 10.19
N GLY A 103 11.56 4.57 10.59
CA GLY A 103 12.83 5.08 11.10
C GLY A 103 13.62 5.89 10.05
N LEU A 104 13.48 5.55 8.77
CA LEU A 104 13.99 6.32 7.63
C LEU A 104 13.09 7.51 7.25
N GLY A 105 11.99 7.70 7.99
CA GLY A 105 11.05 8.79 7.83
C GLY A 105 9.96 8.56 6.80
N ILE A 106 9.84 7.37 6.18
CA ILE A 106 8.73 6.99 5.31
C ILE A 106 7.45 6.91 6.14
N ARG A 107 6.38 7.59 5.70
CA ARG A 107 5.11 7.66 6.44
C ARG A 107 3.87 7.34 5.61
N TYR A 108 4.03 6.96 4.33
CA TYR A 108 2.93 6.44 3.52
C TYR A 108 3.09 4.93 3.36
N PHE A 109 2.09 4.17 3.81
CA PHE A 109 2.04 2.72 3.71
C PHE A 109 0.84 2.29 2.88
N ASP A 110 1.10 1.51 1.83
CA ASP A 110 0.13 1.17 0.80
C ASP A 110 -0.14 -0.35 0.77
N ALA A 111 -1.36 -0.73 1.11
CA ALA A 111 -1.85 -2.10 1.10
C ALA A 111 -2.90 -2.29 -0.01
N ALA A 112 -3.46 -3.49 -0.09
CA ALA A 112 -4.65 -3.83 -0.86
C ALA A 112 -5.25 -5.14 -0.34
N ARG A 113 -6.56 -5.34 -0.53
CA ARG A 113 -7.22 -6.62 -0.19
C ARG A 113 -6.64 -7.83 -0.91
N SER A 114 -6.05 -7.64 -2.08
CA SER A 114 -5.44 -8.72 -2.84
C SER A 114 -3.99 -9.05 -2.43
N TYR A 115 -3.39 -8.24 -1.56
CA TYR A 115 -2.03 -8.46 -1.05
C TYR A 115 -2.01 -9.46 0.11
N GLY A 116 -2.74 -10.58 -0.01
CA GLY A 116 -2.86 -11.59 1.03
C GLY A 116 -3.32 -11.01 2.37
N ARG A 117 -2.47 -11.09 3.39
CA ARG A 117 -2.72 -10.61 4.76
C ARG A 117 -2.07 -9.25 5.06
N ALA A 118 -1.69 -8.48 4.02
CA ALA A 118 -1.01 -7.19 4.19
C ALA A 118 -1.75 -6.21 5.12
N GLU A 119 -3.07 -6.08 4.98
CA GLU A 119 -3.86 -5.17 5.83
C GLU A 119 -3.86 -5.61 7.30
N GLU A 120 -3.92 -6.91 7.55
CA GLU A 120 -3.86 -7.45 8.92
C GLU A 120 -2.50 -7.16 9.55
N PHE A 121 -1.42 -7.42 8.82
CA PHE A 121 -0.06 -7.18 9.31
C PHE A 121 0.20 -5.70 9.55
N LEU A 122 -0.29 -4.85 8.64
CA LEU A 122 -0.21 -3.40 8.79
C LEU A 122 -1.01 -2.92 10.00
N GLY A 123 -2.26 -3.38 10.16
CA GLY A 123 -3.10 -3.04 11.31
C GLY A 123 -2.47 -3.45 12.64
N PHE A 124 -1.90 -4.66 12.71
CA PHE A 124 -1.15 -5.13 13.87
C PHE A 124 0.03 -4.22 14.22
N TRP A 125 0.83 -3.82 13.22
CA TRP A 125 1.96 -2.92 13.44
C TRP A 125 1.54 -1.50 13.81
N LEU A 126 0.49 -0.95 13.17
CA LEU A 126 -0.05 0.38 13.50
C LEU A 126 -0.50 0.46 14.97
N GLY A 127 -1.07 -0.61 15.51
CA GLY A 127 -1.45 -0.71 16.93
C GLY A 127 -0.27 -0.65 17.91
N SER A 128 0.97 -0.77 17.42
CA SER A 128 2.19 -0.62 18.23
C SER A 128 2.80 0.79 18.19
N LEU A 129 2.31 1.69 17.32
CA LEU A 129 2.83 3.05 17.18
C LEU A 129 2.32 3.96 18.29
N VAL A 130 3.15 4.93 18.69
CA VAL A 130 2.71 6.01 19.59
C VAL A 130 1.85 7.02 18.83
N PRO A 131 0.96 7.78 19.53
CA PRO A 131 0.03 8.72 18.88
C PRO A 131 0.69 9.72 17.92
N GLU A 132 1.89 10.21 18.27
CA GLU A 132 2.63 11.18 17.46
C GLU A 132 3.09 10.58 16.12
N GLN A 133 3.50 9.30 16.13
CA GLN A 133 3.87 8.60 14.90
C GLN A 133 2.62 8.36 14.06
N LEU A 134 1.57 7.83 14.68
CA LEU A 134 0.33 7.48 14.00
C LEU A 134 -0.34 8.68 13.33
N SER A 135 -0.37 9.84 14.01
CA SER A 135 -0.96 11.07 13.47
C SER A 135 -0.27 11.63 12.21
N ARG A 136 0.97 11.19 11.96
CA ARG A 136 1.78 11.61 10.80
C ARG A 136 1.84 10.55 9.71
N THR A 137 1.21 9.41 9.92
CA THR A 137 1.15 8.29 8.98
C THR A 137 -0.08 8.40 8.09
N VAL A 138 0.10 8.10 6.80
CA VAL A 138 -0.99 7.92 5.84
C VAL A 138 -1.05 6.45 5.47
N VAL A 139 -2.25 5.87 5.57
CA VAL A 139 -2.50 4.47 5.21
C VAL A 139 -3.41 4.41 3.99
N GLY A 140 -2.92 3.79 2.93
CA GLY A 140 -3.67 3.48 1.72
C GLY A 140 -4.09 2.01 1.69
N SER A 141 -5.31 1.74 1.26
CA SER A 141 -5.69 0.40 0.80
C SER A 141 -6.55 0.43 -0.46
N LYS A 142 -6.78 -0.74 -1.06
CA LYS A 142 -7.47 -0.89 -2.33
C LYS A 142 -8.41 -2.08 -2.36
N TRP A 143 -9.47 -1.91 -3.14
CA TRP A 143 -10.51 -2.92 -3.39
C TRP A 143 -10.60 -3.28 -4.88
N GLY A 144 -11.30 -4.36 -5.19
CA GLY A 144 -11.59 -4.75 -6.57
C GLY A 144 -10.85 -5.98 -7.07
N TYR A 145 -10.03 -6.59 -6.21
CA TYR A 145 -9.46 -7.91 -6.44
C TYR A 145 -9.66 -8.78 -5.20
N TYR A 146 -10.01 -10.04 -5.40
CA TYR A 146 -9.93 -11.07 -4.39
C TYR A 146 -8.53 -11.68 -4.37
N TYR A 147 -8.01 -11.97 -3.19
CA TYR A 147 -6.88 -12.89 -3.05
C TYR A 147 -7.40 -14.33 -3.00
N THR A 148 -6.97 -15.18 -3.91
CA THR A 148 -7.49 -16.55 -4.10
C THR A 148 -6.46 -17.63 -3.78
N ALA A 149 -5.20 -17.27 -3.56
CA ALA A 149 -4.13 -18.25 -3.33
C ALA A 149 -4.11 -18.84 -1.91
N ASP A 150 -4.90 -18.32 -0.96
CA ASP A 150 -5.05 -18.87 0.41
C ASP A 150 -3.72 -19.28 1.08
N TRP A 151 -2.74 -18.37 1.06
CA TRP A 151 -1.39 -18.58 1.62
C TRP A 151 -0.53 -19.64 0.91
N GLN A 152 -0.99 -20.20 -0.21
CA GLN A 152 -0.22 -21.13 -1.03
C GLN A 152 0.73 -20.37 -1.97
N VAL A 153 1.95 -20.89 -2.12
CA VAL A 153 2.97 -20.31 -3.03
C VAL A 153 2.75 -20.82 -4.46
N ASP A 154 2.39 -22.09 -4.60
CA ASP A 154 2.01 -22.72 -5.85
C ASP A 154 0.51 -23.03 -5.80
N THR A 155 -0.25 -22.42 -6.71
CA THR A 155 -1.70 -22.59 -6.84
C THR A 155 -2.08 -23.59 -7.93
N GLY A 156 -1.11 -24.35 -8.48
CA GLY A 156 -1.35 -25.27 -9.59
C GLY A 156 -1.80 -24.55 -10.86
N GLY A 157 -1.32 -23.31 -11.08
CA GLY A 157 -1.65 -22.48 -12.23
C GLY A 157 -2.94 -21.68 -12.12
N GLN A 158 -3.67 -21.77 -10.99
CA GLN A 158 -4.82 -20.90 -10.73
C GLN A 158 -4.38 -19.45 -10.45
N PRO A 159 -5.13 -18.44 -10.89
CA PRO A 159 -4.76 -17.04 -10.61
C PRO A 159 -4.74 -16.79 -9.10
N HIS A 160 -3.73 -16.04 -8.63
CA HIS A 160 -3.61 -15.64 -7.22
C HIS A 160 -4.55 -14.51 -6.86
N GLU A 161 -5.06 -13.80 -7.87
CA GLU A 161 -6.00 -12.71 -7.71
C GLU A 161 -7.06 -12.71 -8.82
N VAL A 162 -8.30 -12.40 -8.47
CA VAL A 162 -9.41 -12.26 -9.43
C VAL A 162 -10.00 -10.87 -9.32
N LYS A 163 -10.04 -10.13 -10.43
CA LYS A 163 -10.61 -8.77 -10.49
C LYS A 163 -12.14 -8.84 -10.50
N GLU A 164 -12.78 -8.05 -9.64
CA GLU A 164 -14.22 -7.83 -9.64
C GLU A 164 -14.55 -6.41 -9.15
N HIS A 165 -14.99 -5.54 -10.08
CA HIS A 165 -15.31 -4.14 -9.81
C HIS A 165 -16.81 -3.90 -9.70
N THR A 166 -17.46 -4.53 -8.72
CA THR A 166 -18.89 -4.36 -8.43
C THR A 166 -19.13 -3.62 -7.11
N ALA A 167 -20.27 -2.95 -6.97
CA ALA A 167 -20.62 -2.28 -5.70
C ALA A 167 -20.79 -3.28 -4.55
N ALA A 168 -21.24 -4.51 -4.84
CA ALA A 168 -21.34 -5.58 -3.84
C ALA A 168 -19.95 -5.96 -3.28
N ASN A 169 -18.96 -6.14 -4.16
CA ASN A 169 -17.60 -6.43 -3.73
C ASN A 169 -16.98 -5.24 -2.96
N LEU A 170 -17.21 -4.01 -3.44
CA LEU A 170 -16.78 -2.80 -2.74
C LEU A 170 -17.28 -2.80 -1.28
N ARG A 171 -18.60 -2.99 -1.05
CA ARG A 171 -19.18 -3.03 0.30
C ARG A 171 -18.58 -4.13 1.17
N LYS A 172 -18.42 -5.34 0.62
CA LYS A 172 -17.78 -6.46 1.30
C LYS A 172 -16.35 -6.09 1.74
N GLN A 173 -15.54 -5.60 0.81
CA GLN A 173 -14.14 -5.29 1.05
C GLN A 173 -13.95 -4.07 1.95
N VAL A 174 -14.88 -3.12 1.98
CA VAL A 174 -14.88 -2.02 2.97
C VAL A 174 -15.01 -2.57 4.39
N ALA A 175 -15.91 -3.54 4.62
CA ALA A 175 -16.08 -4.15 5.93
C ALA A 175 -14.82 -4.91 6.36
N GLU A 176 -14.23 -5.69 5.44
CA GLU A 176 -12.99 -6.41 5.68
C GLU A 176 -11.82 -5.46 5.99
N THR A 177 -11.63 -4.42 5.17
CA THR A 177 -10.61 -3.39 5.37
C THR A 177 -10.77 -2.71 6.74
N SER A 178 -12.01 -2.35 7.08
CA SER A 178 -12.33 -1.71 8.37
C SER A 178 -12.03 -2.63 9.56
N SER A 179 -12.18 -3.94 9.41
CA SER A 179 -11.88 -4.92 10.48
C SER A 179 -10.39 -5.01 10.81
N HIS A 180 -9.51 -4.75 9.83
CA HIS A 180 -8.06 -4.83 10.02
C HIS A 180 -7.41 -3.48 10.29
N LEU A 181 -7.81 -2.44 9.55
CA LEU A 181 -7.17 -1.12 9.59
C LEU A 181 -7.97 -0.08 10.38
N GLY A 182 -9.24 -0.36 10.69
CA GLY A 182 -10.07 0.49 11.53
C GLY A 182 -10.09 1.96 11.08
N ALA A 183 -9.89 2.85 12.05
CA ALA A 183 -9.86 4.29 11.83
C ALA A 183 -8.57 4.80 11.13
N HIS A 184 -7.59 3.94 10.88
CA HIS A 184 -6.30 4.36 10.32
C HIS A 184 -6.33 4.56 8.80
N VAL A 185 -7.36 4.06 8.10
CA VAL A 185 -7.50 4.23 6.65
C VAL A 185 -7.63 5.71 6.29
N THR A 186 -6.67 6.23 5.53
CA THR A 186 -6.69 7.60 5.01
C THR A 186 -7.14 7.63 3.56
N LEU A 187 -6.65 6.68 2.75
CA LEU A 187 -6.88 6.60 1.31
C LEU A 187 -7.45 5.22 0.96
N TYR A 188 -8.59 5.19 0.27
CA TYR A 188 -9.19 3.97 -0.22
C TYR A 188 -9.37 4.03 -1.73
N GLN A 189 -8.86 3.03 -2.45
CA GLN A 189 -8.66 3.13 -3.88
C GLN A 189 -9.32 1.99 -4.66
N ILE A 190 -9.82 2.28 -5.85
CA ILE A 190 -10.11 1.25 -6.85
C ILE A 190 -8.77 0.64 -7.30
N HIS A 191 -8.61 -0.68 -7.18
CA HIS A 191 -7.39 -1.36 -7.59
C HIS A 191 -7.42 -1.65 -9.10
N SER A 192 -6.44 -1.15 -9.85
CA SER A 192 -6.17 -1.49 -11.25
C SER A 192 -7.35 -1.17 -12.19
N ALA A 193 -7.87 0.06 -12.10
CA ALA A 193 -8.89 0.59 -12.99
C ALA A 193 -8.36 0.70 -14.43
N THR A 194 -9.19 0.30 -15.38
CA THR A 194 -8.96 0.44 -16.82
C THR A 194 -10.26 0.86 -17.51
N LEU A 195 -10.22 1.27 -18.78
CA LEU A 195 -11.44 1.55 -19.53
C LEU A 195 -12.31 0.29 -19.68
N GLU A 196 -11.69 -0.87 -19.91
CA GLU A 196 -12.35 -2.16 -20.09
C GLU A 196 -13.02 -2.65 -18.81
N SER A 197 -12.50 -2.27 -17.64
CA SER A 197 -13.13 -2.63 -16.36
C SER A 197 -14.51 -1.99 -16.16
N GLY A 198 -14.83 -0.92 -16.89
CA GLY A 198 -16.12 -0.21 -16.78
C GLY A 198 -16.40 0.46 -15.43
N VAL A 199 -15.51 0.31 -14.45
CA VAL A 199 -15.73 0.73 -13.05
C VAL A 199 -16.00 2.23 -12.89
N LEU A 200 -15.50 3.07 -13.80
CA LEU A 200 -15.70 4.51 -13.78
C LEU A 200 -17.07 4.95 -14.32
N ASP A 201 -17.78 4.07 -15.03
CA ASP A 201 -19.14 4.30 -15.53
C ASP A 201 -20.21 3.60 -14.68
N ALA A 202 -19.79 2.72 -13.77
CA ALA A 202 -20.68 1.98 -12.88
C ALA A 202 -21.29 2.93 -11.83
N ALA A 203 -22.50 3.42 -12.12
CA ALA A 203 -23.18 4.42 -11.29
C ALA A 203 -23.38 3.98 -9.84
N ASP A 204 -23.62 2.68 -9.61
CA ASP A 204 -23.74 2.09 -8.29
C ASP A 204 -22.41 2.11 -7.52
N VAL A 205 -21.29 1.85 -8.19
CA VAL A 205 -19.94 1.97 -7.62
C VAL A 205 -19.59 3.41 -7.31
N VAL A 206 -19.85 4.34 -8.24
CA VAL A 206 -19.58 5.77 -8.06
C VAL A 206 -20.36 6.33 -6.88
N SER A 207 -21.65 5.98 -6.77
CA SER A 207 -22.52 6.38 -5.65
C SER A 207 -22.05 5.81 -4.31
N GLU A 208 -21.59 4.56 -4.29
CA GLU A 208 -21.04 3.94 -3.09
C GLU A 208 -19.72 4.61 -2.66
N LEU A 209 -18.81 4.90 -3.59
CA LEU A 209 -17.56 5.62 -3.29
C LEU A 209 -17.82 7.03 -2.77
N GLU A 210 -18.79 7.74 -3.33
CA GLU A 210 -19.24 9.04 -2.81
C GLU A 210 -19.76 8.91 -1.37
N THR A 211 -20.61 7.91 -1.11
CA THR A 211 -21.15 7.64 0.23
C THR A 211 -20.03 7.40 1.23
N LEU A 212 -19.05 6.56 0.88
CA LEU A 212 -17.89 6.27 1.72
C LEU A 212 -17.05 7.53 1.97
N LYS A 213 -16.78 8.33 0.93
CA LYS A 213 -16.03 9.60 1.04
C LYS A 213 -16.69 10.55 2.05
N ARG A 214 -18.02 10.71 1.99
CA ARG A 214 -18.77 11.60 2.89
C ARG A 214 -18.86 11.07 4.32
N GLN A 215 -19.14 9.78 4.50
CA GLN A 215 -19.43 9.22 5.82
C GLN A 215 -18.19 8.85 6.63
N ARG A 216 -17.13 8.37 5.96
CA ARG A 216 -15.91 7.88 6.62
C ARG A 216 -14.81 8.93 6.68
N GLY A 217 -14.93 10.02 5.91
CA GLY A 217 -13.86 11.00 5.73
C GLY A 217 -12.65 10.45 4.96
N TRP A 218 -12.76 9.26 4.37
CA TRP A 218 -11.72 8.66 3.57
C TRP A 218 -11.49 9.45 2.29
N LYS A 219 -10.23 9.58 1.89
CA LYS A 219 -9.87 10.03 0.55
C LYS A 219 -10.11 8.90 -0.43
N MET A 220 -10.70 9.21 -1.57
CA MET A 220 -10.96 8.24 -2.63
C MET A 220 -9.86 8.31 -3.67
N GLY A 221 -9.41 7.15 -4.13
CA GLY A 221 -8.46 7.10 -5.23
C GLY A 221 -8.70 5.94 -6.18
N LEU A 222 -7.76 5.78 -7.10
CA LEU A 222 -7.70 4.65 -8.00
C LEU A 222 -6.26 4.39 -8.40
N SER A 223 -5.90 3.13 -8.57
CA SER A 223 -4.69 2.76 -9.30
C SER A 223 -5.00 2.42 -10.75
N LEU A 224 -4.08 2.77 -11.66
CA LEU A 224 -4.23 2.56 -13.09
C LEU A 224 -3.37 1.38 -13.57
N SER A 225 -3.81 0.73 -14.64
CA SER A 225 -3.05 -0.32 -15.29
C SER A 225 -3.28 -0.35 -16.79
N GLY A 226 -2.36 -0.97 -17.52
CA GLY A 226 -2.45 -1.15 -18.95
C GLY A 226 -2.01 0.08 -19.76
N VAL A 227 -1.84 -0.14 -21.06
CA VAL A 227 -1.30 0.87 -22.01
C VAL A 227 -2.21 2.10 -22.17
N GLN A 228 -3.48 1.98 -21.81
CA GLN A 228 -4.47 3.06 -21.87
C GLN A 228 -4.58 3.86 -20.57
N GLN A 229 -3.62 3.75 -19.64
CA GLN A 229 -3.62 4.54 -18.40
C GLN A 229 -3.81 6.05 -18.62
N PRO A 230 -3.29 6.71 -19.68
CA PRO A 230 -3.53 8.15 -19.86
C PRO A 230 -4.99 8.49 -20.20
N LEU A 231 -5.70 7.58 -20.87
CA LEU A 231 -7.12 7.74 -21.18
C LEU A 231 -7.98 7.45 -19.96
N THR A 232 -7.65 6.39 -19.22
CA THR A 232 -8.30 6.06 -17.95
C THR A 232 -8.15 7.18 -16.93
N LEU A 233 -6.96 7.80 -16.85
CA LEU A 233 -6.71 8.98 -16.02
C LEU A 233 -7.63 10.13 -16.42
N ARG A 234 -7.69 10.50 -17.70
CA ARG A 234 -8.58 11.58 -18.17
C ARG A 234 -10.05 11.30 -17.84
N LYS A 235 -10.48 10.04 -17.93
CA LYS A 235 -11.83 9.63 -17.56
C LYS A 235 -12.06 9.81 -16.06
N ALA A 236 -11.14 9.34 -15.22
CA ALA A 236 -11.22 9.49 -13.77
C ALA A 236 -11.27 10.97 -13.34
N LEU A 237 -10.51 11.84 -14.01
CA LEU A 237 -10.58 13.29 -13.83
C LEU A 237 -11.95 13.90 -14.14
N GLY A 238 -12.79 13.22 -14.92
CA GLY A 238 -14.14 13.64 -15.27
C GLY A 238 -15.22 13.10 -14.33
N VAL A 239 -14.92 12.15 -13.45
CA VAL A 239 -15.90 11.56 -12.52
C VAL A 239 -16.23 12.57 -11.42
N ARG A 240 -17.53 12.75 -11.16
CA ARG A 240 -18.05 13.73 -10.20
C ARG A 240 -18.97 13.06 -9.20
N MET A 241 -19.00 13.62 -8.00
CA MET A 241 -20.00 13.38 -6.97
C MET A 241 -21.32 14.08 -7.36
N SER A 242 -22.39 13.73 -6.66
CA SER A 242 -23.74 14.28 -6.89
C SER A 242 -23.84 15.80 -6.75
N ASP A 243 -22.98 16.43 -5.95
CA ASP A 243 -22.88 17.90 -5.78
C ASP A 243 -21.97 18.58 -6.81
N GLY A 244 -21.43 17.82 -7.78
CA GLY A 244 -20.51 18.33 -8.79
C GLY A 244 -19.04 18.40 -8.35
N ALA A 245 -18.70 17.99 -7.12
CA ALA A 245 -17.31 17.93 -6.67
C ALA A 245 -16.54 16.75 -7.33
N PRO A 246 -15.20 16.82 -7.46
CA PRO A 246 -14.39 15.68 -7.90
C PRO A 246 -14.48 14.49 -6.93
N LEU A 247 -14.73 13.29 -7.48
CA LEU A 247 -14.79 12.08 -6.66
C LEU A 247 -13.42 11.69 -6.12
N PHE A 248 -12.41 11.66 -6.98
CA PHE A 248 -11.08 11.15 -6.62
C PHE A 248 -10.18 12.27 -6.09
N ASP A 249 -9.44 11.95 -5.04
CA ASP A 249 -8.43 12.77 -4.39
C ASP A 249 -7.01 12.32 -4.75
N CYS A 250 -6.84 11.06 -5.20
CA CYS A 250 -5.54 10.50 -5.55
C CYS A 250 -5.62 9.51 -6.71
N VAL A 251 -4.58 9.49 -7.54
CA VAL A 251 -4.37 8.45 -8.56
C VAL A 251 -3.01 7.83 -8.34
N GLN A 252 -2.97 6.50 -8.41
CA GLN A 252 -1.76 5.69 -8.42
C GLN A 252 -1.47 5.14 -9.82
N ALA A 253 -0.60 5.81 -10.58
CA ALA A 253 -0.24 5.39 -11.94
C ALA A 253 1.08 4.62 -11.98
N THR A 254 1.21 3.68 -12.94
CA THR A 254 2.49 3.03 -13.25
C THR A 254 3.35 4.00 -14.05
N PHE A 255 4.57 4.25 -13.57
CA PHE A 255 5.54 5.06 -14.27
C PHE A 255 6.94 4.52 -14.04
N ASN A 256 7.73 4.35 -15.10
CA ASN A 256 9.16 4.08 -15.00
C ASN A 256 9.83 4.41 -16.36
N LEU A 257 11.13 4.16 -16.50
CA LEU A 257 11.86 4.44 -17.74
C LEU A 257 11.30 3.70 -18.97
N LEU A 258 10.66 2.55 -18.76
CA LEU A 258 10.06 1.71 -19.80
C LEU A 258 8.55 1.97 -19.97
N GLU A 259 7.90 2.58 -18.98
CA GLU A 259 6.47 2.94 -19.02
C GLU A 259 6.28 4.44 -18.68
N PRO A 260 6.55 5.35 -19.62
CA PRO A 260 6.44 6.79 -19.39
C PRO A 260 5.07 7.37 -19.72
N SER A 261 4.09 6.56 -20.18
CA SER A 261 2.88 7.06 -20.85
C SER A 261 2.03 7.99 -19.99
N ALA A 262 1.98 7.79 -18.66
CA ALA A 262 1.28 8.68 -17.74
C ALA A 262 2.00 10.03 -17.54
N GLY A 263 3.30 10.12 -17.81
CA GLY A 263 4.16 11.25 -17.44
C GLY A 263 3.67 12.60 -17.98
N THR A 264 3.29 12.66 -19.25
CA THR A 264 2.77 13.91 -19.86
C THR A 264 1.48 14.38 -19.19
N CYS A 265 0.58 13.46 -18.85
CA CYS A 265 -0.67 13.79 -18.20
C CYS A 265 -0.42 14.27 -16.75
N VAL A 266 0.45 13.57 -16.02
CA VAL A 266 0.89 13.95 -14.67
C VAL A 266 1.53 15.34 -14.65
N LEU A 267 2.45 15.63 -15.59
CA LEU A 267 3.10 16.94 -15.67
C LEU A 267 2.11 18.08 -15.96
N ARG A 268 1.10 17.83 -16.78
CA ARG A 268 0.05 18.82 -17.06
C ARG A 268 -0.79 19.11 -15.82
N LEU A 269 -1.22 18.08 -15.09
CA LEU A 269 -1.96 18.23 -13.84
C LEU A 269 -1.16 19.04 -12.82
N ARG A 270 0.13 18.71 -12.64
CA ARG A 270 1.02 19.47 -11.75
C ARG A 270 1.18 20.93 -12.12
N ARG A 271 1.24 21.25 -13.42
CA ARG A 271 1.32 22.64 -13.87
C ARG A 271 0.04 23.40 -13.59
N ALA A 272 -1.12 22.77 -13.77
CA ALA A 272 -2.40 23.38 -13.45
C ALA A 272 -2.52 23.69 -11.95
N GLU A 273 -2.19 22.73 -11.07
CA GLU A 273 -2.16 22.95 -9.61
C GLU A 273 -1.24 24.12 -9.23
N ALA A 274 -0.02 24.15 -9.76
CA ALA A 274 0.96 25.20 -9.44
C ALA A 274 0.55 26.61 -9.95
N GLN A 275 -0.30 26.68 -10.98
CA GLN A 275 -0.84 27.94 -11.49
C GLN A 275 -2.00 28.45 -10.65
N GLU A 276 -2.80 27.55 -10.06
CA GLU A 276 -3.86 27.91 -9.10
C GLU A 276 -3.29 28.43 -7.77
N GLU A 277 -2.08 28.01 -7.37
CA GLU A 277 -1.38 28.51 -6.17
C GLU A 277 -0.61 29.84 -6.37
N GLY A 278 -0.57 30.40 -7.59
CA GLY A 278 0.12 31.66 -7.91
C GLY A 278 -0.77 32.91 -7.80
N PRO A 279 -0.19 34.13 -7.64
CA PRO A 279 -0.98 35.34 -7.59
C PRO A 279 -1.57 35.62 -8.98
N SER A 280 -2.91 35.57 -9.07
CA SER A 280 -3.73 36.01 -10.20
C SER A 280 -3.59 35.25 -11.52
N VAL A 281 -4.17 34.04 -11.62
CA VAL A 281 -4.86 33.57 -12.84
C VAL A 281 -6.05 32.69 -12.44
N HIS A 282 -7.28 33.17 -12.70
CA HIS A 282 -8.49 32.36 -12.60
C HIS A 282 -8.58 31.40 -13.79
N LEU A 283 -7.90 30.26 -13.70
CA LEU A 283 -8.23 29.07 -14.47
C LEU A 283 -9.35 28.34 -13.71
N SER A 284 -10.46 28.08 -14.41
CA SER A 284 -11.71 27.53 -13.87
C SER A 284 -11.49 26.40 -12.87
N GLU A 285 -12.19 26.47 -11.73
CA GLU A 285 -12.49 25.50 -10.63
C GLU A 285 -12.35 23.97 -10.87
N LYS A 286 -11.43 23.48 -11.71
CA LYS A 286 -11.53 22.15 -12.32
C LYS A 286 -10.49 21.14 -11.83
N PHE A 287 -9.44 21.53 -11.10
CA PHE A 287 -8.34 20.61 -10.78
C PHE A 287 -7.71 20.72 -9.38
N SER A 288 -8.22 21.58 -8.50
CA SER A 288 -7.55 21.97 -7.23
C SER A 288 -7.43 20.92 -6.12
N THR A 289 -7.97 19.71 -6.29
CA THR A 289 -8.04 18.70 -5.20
C THR A 289 -7.41 17.35 -5.50
N LEU A 290 -7.00 17.07 -6.74
CA LEU A 290 -6.49 15.75 -7.09
C LEU A 290 -4.97 15.63 -6.88
N ARG A 291 -4.58 15.11 -5.72
CA ARG A 291 -3.18 14.83 -5.41
C ARG A 291 -2.72 13.53 -6.06
N MET A 292 -2.03 13.66 -7.17
CA MET A 292 -1.43 12.52 -7.86
C MET A 292 -0.32 11.88 -7.01
N SER A 293 -0.41 10.56 -6.81
CA SER A 293 0.69 9.73 -6.33
C SER A 293 1.20 8.91 -7.49
N VAL A 294 2.33 9.28 -8.08
CA VAL A 294 2.95 8.35 -9.03
C VAL A 294 3.46 7.18 -8.21
N CYS A 295 3.03 5.94 -8.49
CA CYS A 295 3.77 4.79 -7.99
C CYS A 295 4.77 4.43 -9.08
N VAL A 296 5.97 4.99 -8.96
CA VAL A 296 7.10 4.39 -9.65
C VAL A 296 7.39 3.12 -8.88
N CYS A 297 6.87 1.97 -9.34
CA CYS A 297 7.40 0.67 -8.96
C CYS A 297 8.82 0.60 -9.50
N VAL A 298 9.76 1.24 -8.80
CA VAL A 298 11.16 0.93 -9.03
C VAL A 298 11.38 -0.39 -8.32
N PHE A 299 11.51 -1.45 -9.11
CA PHE A 299 12.14 -2.68 -8.66
C PHE A 299 13.61 -2.37 -8.41
N VAL A 300 13.91 -1.68 -7.31
CA VAL A 300 15.29 -1.57 -6.86
C VAL A 300 15.57 -2.84 -6.08
N CYS A 301 16.24 -3.79 -6.72
CA CYS A 301 17.11 -4.68 -5.97
C CYS A 301 18.21 -3.80 -5.38
N VAL A 302 17.98 -3.22 -4.19
CA VAL A 302 19.04 -2.51 -3.48
C VAL A 302 19.95 -3.58 -2.90
N TYR A 303 20.98 -3.97 -3.64
CA TYR A 303 22.15 -4.59 -3.03
C TYR A 303 22.90 -3.50 -2.29
N VAL A 304 22.57 -3.26 -1.02
CA VAL A 304 23.41 -2.41 -0.18
C VAL A 304 24.65 -3.23 0.19
N TYR A 305 25.73 -3.09 -0.59
CA TYR A 305 27.05 -3.44 -0.12
C TYR A 305 27.49 -2.37 0.89
N VAL A 306 27.14 -2.55 2.17
CA VAL A 306 27.89 -1.88 3.24
C VAL A 306 29.08 -2.77 3.57
N CYS A 307 30.28 -2.23 3.37
CA CYS A 307 31.52 -2.83 3.87
C CYS A 307 31.34 -3.22 5.35
N LEU A 308 31.55 -4.52 5.61
CA LEU A 308 31.54 -5.24 6.90
C LEU A 308 30.16 -5.55 7.55
N CYS A 309 29.72 -6.80 7.30
CA CYS A 309 29.12 -7.74 8.25
C CYS A 309 27.61 -7.86 8.50
N VAL A 310 26.69 -7.36 7.65
CA VAL A 310 25.29 -7.87 7.65
C VAL A 310 24.74 -7.93 6.21
N ARG A 311 24.40 -9.14 5.74
CA ARG A 311 23.65 -9.35 4.49
C ARG A 311 22.16 -9.21 4.80
N MET A 312 21.53 -8.14 4.34
CA MET A 312 20.06 -8.07 4.23
C MET A 312 19.71 -7.90 2.76
N SER A 313 19.22 -8.97 2.14
CA SER A 313 18.62 -8.93 0.82
C SER A 313 17.14 -8.57 1.02
N MET A 314 16.69 -7.48 0.42
CA MET A 314 15.30 -7.04 0.52
C MET A 314 14.85 -6.45 -0.81
N CYS A 315 13.94 -7.15 -1.50
CA CYS A 315 13.23 -6.64 -2.67
C CYS A 315 12.09 -5.69 -2.22
N MET A 316 12.31 -4.38 -2.30
CA MET A 316 11.32 -3.38 -1.88
C MET A 316 10.50 -2.89 -3.08
N CYS A 317 9.16 -3.00 -2.99
CA CYS A 317 8.27 -2.21 -3.85
C CYS A 317 8.20 -0.80 -3.28
N VAL A 318 9.09 0.05 -3.78
CA VAL A 318 9.09 1.48 -3.51
C VAL A 318 8.00 2.10 -4.39
N CYS A 319 7.07 2.89 -3.82
CA CYS A 319 6.27 3.82 -4.62
C CYS A 319 6.95 5.19 -4.52
N ILE A 320 7.61 5.64 -5.59
CA ILE A 320 8.21 6.99 -5.64
C ILE A 320 7.20 7.99 -6.20
N CYS A 321 6.78 8.95 -5.39
CA CYS A 321 5.99 10.08 -5.83
C CYS A 321 6.91 11.16 -6.43
N VAL A 322 7.33 11.03 -7.69
CA VAL A 322 8.35 11.92 -8.27
C VAL A 322 7.82 13.34 -8.50
N ARG A 323 8.45 14.33 -7.86
CA ARG A 323 8.38 15.76 -8.23
C ARG A 323 9.49 16.08 -9.24
N LEU A 324 9.15 16.17 -10.52
CA LEU A 324 10.11 16.54 -11.57
C LEU A 324 10.33 18.07 -11.55
N PHE A 325 11.54 18.51 -11.18
CA PHE A 325 11.93 19.92 -11.25
C PHE A 325 12.44 20.29 -12.65
N ARG A 326 12.10 21.51 -13.07
CA ARG A 326 12.72 22.21 -14.20
C ARG A 326 14.08 22.74 -13.74
N ALA A 327 15.16 22.38 -14.42
CA ALA A 327 16.40 23.14 -14.34
C ALA A 327 16.19 24.46 -15.10
N SER A 328 16.07 25.57 -14.39
CA SER A 328 16.16 26.89 -15.00
C SER A 328 17.65 27.14 -15.30
N CYS A 329 18.10 26.74 -16.50
CA CYS A 329 19.36 27.21 -17.03
C CYS A 329 19.18 28.69 -17.39
N SER A 330 19.52 29.58 -16.45
CA SER A 330 19.69 30.99 -16.71
C SER A 330 21.04 31.18 -17.42
N GLN A 331 21.07 31.01 -18.73
CA GLN A 331 22.04 31.70 -19.58
C GLN A 331 21.30 32.85 -20.27
N ARG A 332 21.53 34.06 -19.74
CA ARG A 332 21.18 35.32 -20.39
C ARG A 332 21.94 35.37 -21.72
N HIS A 333 21.22 35.69 -22.79
CA HIS A 333 21.82 36.06 -24.06
C HIS A 333 22.53 37.42 -23.93
N SER A 334 23.78 37.46 -24.40
CA SER A 334 24.49 38.48 -25.18
C SER A 334 24.03 39.95 -25.24
N ILE A 335 25.04 40.81 -25.02
CA ILE A 335 25.38 42.09 -25.68
C ILE A 335 24.60 43.35 -25.24
N MET A 336 25.24 44.15 -24.38
CA MET A 336 25.96 45.38 -24.75
C MET A 336 27.24 45.47 -23.93
#